data_AF-A0AAW7FAY7-F1
#
_entry.id   AF-A0AAW7FAY7-F1
#
_cell.length_a   1.000
_cell.length_b   1.000
_cell.length_c   1.000
_cell.angle_alpha   90.00
_cell.angle_beta   90.00
_cell.angle_gamma   90.00
#
_symmetry.space_group_name_H-M   'P 1'
#
loop_
_entity.id
_entity.type
_entity.pdbx_description
1 polymer ?
#
loop_
_entity_poly.entity_id
_entity_poly.type
_entity_poly.pdbx_seq_one_letter_code
_entity_poly.pdbx_strand_id
1 'polypeptide(L)'
;MNITQIFRRLIPRQFGLLTGIFCIIALFSILQVASSLMLSASVSGAQHNEGRNQLALIQQAKVDEARVALLSASDLLNRAGVYFMQDAATGSDGSWRPLMEEAYRALAQSKSAWDAWRDMKPQPEPDLTESYQRFYSGILEQADGLMQSGSIDVFFAVPVQAFQTDFNANYARFQQNSGRHAEAGRQQLLTSLERLQNLFLFIPLVLVVIAFLVWRSMSRWVIMPLRRLIDHIDILAAGDLSRPAPQVSQFNREVTQLSSRIAAMQQGLCALVQQVNDATTAMVGNINELAQNNKQLYQQSAKQSEELSSVTSHISLLEMHVEDNSGFAELANQRAVQARDVAAGGDRMMATVNTSMQAIVTRSSEMRGITTLIDNIAFQTNILALNAAIEAAHAGEQGRGFAVVAKEVGLLARKSGQSTQNIQTLIKHSLQGIEEGFHAVNGLDKNLQQVIELVENLGALLNDISTATLNQGNNIHQLTRKLHVLNGEARQTSDLVNAASDSSLQLHHESRQLMQAVARFRLPA
;
A
#
# COMPACT_ATOMS: atom_id res chain seq x y z
N MET A 1 -57.45 -2.23 -25.41
CA MET A 1 -56.18 -2.72 -24.85
C MET A 1 -55.32 -1.51 -24.52
N ASN A 2 -55.01 -1.29 -23.24
CA ASN A 2 -54.56 0.00 -22.72
C ASN A 2 -53.11 0.31 -23.15
N ILE A 3 -52.89 1.42 -23.87
CA ILE A 3 -51.57 1.83 -24.43
C ILE A 3 -50.51 1.96 -23.33
N THR A 4 -50.92 2.29 -22.11
CA THR A 4 -50.09 2.35 -20.90
C THR A 4 -49.53 1.00 -20.45
N GLN A 5 -50.20 -0.12 -20.70
CA GLN A 5 -49.69 -1.46 -20.36
C GLN A 5 -48.67 -2.00 -21.38
N ILE A 6 -48.77 -1.58 -22.65
CA ILE A 6 -47.80 -1.94 -23.69
C ILE A 6 -46.49 -1.17 -23.45
N PHE A 7 -46.57 0.12 -23.12
CA PHE A 7 -45.39 0.91 -22.71
C PHE A 7 -44.68 0.33 -21.48
N ARG A 8 -45.43 -0.23 -20.52
CA ARG A 8 -44.86 -0.83 -19.30
C ARG A 8 -44.18 -2.19 -19.53
N ARG A 9 -44.49 -2.90 -20.62
CA ARG A 9 -43.84 -4.18 -21.01
C ARG A 9 -42.63 -3.99 -21.93
N LEU A 10 -42.57 -2.87 -22.66
CA LEU A 10 -41.45 -2.53 -23.56
C LEU A 10 -40.32 -1.74 -22.88
N ILE A 11 -40.54 -1.21 -21.67
CA ILE A 11 -39.53 -0.48 -20.91
C ILE A 11 -38.85 -1.46 -19.92
N PRO A 12 -37.64 -1.97 -20.20
CA PRO A 12 -36.87 -2.75 -19.23
C PRO A 12 -36.63 -1.89 -17.98
N ARG A 13 -36.68 -2.53 -16.81
CA ARG A 13 -36.53 -1.88 -15.48
C ARG A 13 -35.20 -1.13 -15.27
N GLN A 14 -34.26 -1.22 -16.20
CA GLN A 14 -32.97 -0.52 -16.20
C GLN A 14 -32.66 -0.11 -17.64
N PHE A 15 -32.77 1.18 -17.96
CA PHE A 15 -32.41 1.71 -19.27
C PHE A 15 -30.89 1.93 -19.29
N GLY A 16 -30.19 1.28 -20.23
CA GLY A 16 -28.81 1.62 -20.56
C GLY A 16 -28.79 2.83 -21.50
N LEU A 17 -27.78 3.69 -21.34
CA LEU A 17 -27.62 4.93 -22.11
C LEU A 17 -27.57 4.65 -23.63
N LEU A 18 -26.92 3.54 -24.00
CA LEU A 18 -26.82 3.04 -25.38
C LEU A 18 -28.20 2.62 -25.95
N THR A 19 -29.00 1.89 -25.16
CA THR A 19 -30.33 1.42 -25.58
C THR A 19 -31.29 2.58 -25.82
N GLY A 20 -31.21 3.63 -24.99
CA GLY A 20 -31.98 4.86 -25.19
C GLY A 20 -31.65 5.56 -26.51
N ILE A 21 -30.37 5.68 -26.83
CA ILE A 21 -29.90 6.29 -28.09
C ILE A 21 -30.40 5.47 -29.30
N PHE A 22 -30.26 4.14 -29.27
CA PHE A 22 -30.74 3.29 -30.37
C PHE A 22 -32.25 3.37 -30.58
N CYS A 23 -33.06 3.46 -29.51
CA CYS A 23 -34.51 3.64 -29.65
C CYS A 23 -34.88 4.98 -30.31
N ILE A 24 -34.16 6.07 -29.98
CA ILE A 24 -34.40 7.39 -30.58
C ILE A 24 -34.03 7.39 -32.06
N ILE A 25 -32.88 6.81 -32.41
CA ILE A 25 -32.44 6.68 -33.80
C ILE A 25 -33.43 5.83 -34.59
N ALA A 26 -33.88 4.69 -34.04
CA ALA A 26 -34.86 3.84 -34.70
C ALA A 26 -36.21 4.56 -34.94
N LEU A 27 -36.71 5.31 -33.95
CA LEU A 27 -37.93 6.10 -34.10
C LEU A 27 -37.77 7.17 -35.19
N PHE A 28 -36.64 7.87 -35.21
CA PHE A 28 -36.33 8.89 -36.22
C PHE A 28 -36.27 8.28 -37.63
N SER A 29 -35.58 7.15 -37.78
CA SER A 29 -35.48 6.44 -39.06
C SER A 29 -36.83 5.95 -39.56
N ILE A 30 -37.69 5.41 -38.69
CA ILE A 30 -39.05 4.98 -39.07
C ILE A 30 -39.87 6.18 -39.55
N LEU A 31 -39.81 7.31 -38.84
CA LEU A 31 -40.54 8.52 -39.22
C LEU A 31 -40.05 9.08 -40.56
N GLN A 32 -38.73 9.08 -40.78
CA GLN A 32 -38.12 9.54 -42.02
C GLN A 32 -38.52 8.67 -43.22
N VAL A 33 -38.52 7.35 -43.06
CA VAL A 33 -38.95 6.41 -44.11
C VAL A 33 -40.43 6.57 -44.42
N ALA A 34 -41.29 6.67 -43.41
CA ALA A 34 -42.74 6.87 -43.60
C ALA A 34 -43.05 8.19 -44.32
N SER A 35 -42.36 9.28 -43.97
CA SER A 35 -42.48 10.57 -44.64
C SER A 35 -42.07 10.50 -46.11
N SER A 36 -40.93 9.86 -46.40
CA SER A 36 -40.42 9.72 -47.77
C SER A 36 -41.37 8.91 -48.67
N LEU A 37 -41.89 7.79 -48.16
CA LEU A 37 -42.87 6.96 -48.88
C LEU A 37 -44.17 7.72 -49.18
N MET A 38 -44.69 8.49 -48.22
CA MET A 38 -45.89 9.29 -48.44
C MET A 38 -45.69 10.43 -49.45
N LEU A 39 -44.54 11.12 -49.39
CA LEU A 39 -44.21 12.16 -50.36
C LEU A 39 -44.14 11.58 -51.78
N SER A 40 -43.47 10.44 -51.95
CA SER A 40 -43.37 9.73 -53.23
C SER A 40 -44.75 9.35 -53.79
N ALA A 41 -45.64 8.79 -52.95
CA ALA A 41 -47.00 8.45 -53.35
C ALA A 41 -47.82 9.68 -53.80
N SER A 42 -47.66 10.81 -53.10
CA SER A 42 -48.36 12.06 -53.44
C SER A 42 -47.85 12.69 -54.74
N VAL A 43 -46.54 12.68 -54.99
CA VAL A 43 -45.96 13.20 -56.24
C VAL A 43 -46.40 12.34 -57.43
N SER A 44 -46.38 11.02 -57.29
CA SER A 44 -46.86 10.09 -58.31
C SER A 44 -48.34 10.33 -58.66
N GLY A 45 -49.19 10.54 -57.63
CA GLY A 45 -50.60 10.89 -57.83
C GLY A 45 -50.80 12.22 -58.58
N ALA A 46 -49.98 13.24 -58.27
CA ALA A 46 -50.05 14.53 -58.95
C ALA A 46 -49.62 14.45 -60.43
N GLN A 47 -48.54 13.71 -60.73
CA GLN A 47 -48.08 13.48 -62.10
C GLN A 47 -49.13 12.76 -62.95
N HIS A 48 -49.79 11.74 -62.38
CA HIS A 48 -50.82 10.98 -63.09
C HIS A 48 -52.07 11.82 -63.39
N ASN A 49 -52.44 12.72 -62.48
CA ASN A 49 -53.57 13.62 -62.66
C ASN A 49 -53.30 14.68 -63.74
N GLU A 50 -52.10 15.26 -63.76
CA GLU A 50 -51.69 16.22 -64.78
C GLU A 50 -51.66 15.59 -66.18
N GLY A 51 -51.14 14.36 -66.30
CA GLY A 51 -51.14 13.62 -67.57
C GLY A 51 -52.55 13.36 -68.12
N ARG A 52 -53.53 13.06 -67.26
CA ARG A 52 -54.94 12.90 -67.67
C ARG A 52 -55.55 14.22 -68.16
N ASN A 53 -55.23 15.32 -67.49
CA ASN A 53 -55.77 16.64 -67.84
C ASN A 53 -55.22 17.12 -69.19
N GLN A 54 -53.92 16.91 -69.45
CA GLN A 54 -53.30 17.20 -70.75
C GLN A 54 -53.91 16.37 -71.89
N LEU A 55 -54.16 15.08 -71.66
CA LEU A 55 -54.79 14.22 -72.67
C LEU A 55 -56.22 14.70 -73.00
N ALA A 56 -57.00 15.09 -72.00
CA ALA A 56 -58.36 15.61 -72.19
C ALA A 56 -58.38 16.91 -73.00
N LEU A 57 -57.42 17.81 -72.77
CA LEU A 57 -57.28 19.06 -73.55
C LEU A 57 -57.00 18.78 -75.03
N ILE A 58 -56.08 17.85 -75.31
CA ILE A 58 -55.73 17.46 -76.69
C ILE A 58 -56.92 16.80 -77.39
N GLN A 59 -57.65 15.92 -76.68
CA GLN A 59 -58.87 15.31 -77.21
C GLN A 59 -59.91 16.35 -77.58
N GLN A 60 -60.16 17.34 -76.71
CA GLN A 60 -61.11 18.42 -76.98
C GLN A 60 -60.72 19.26 -78.20
N ALA A 61 -59.43 19.60 -78.33
CA ALA A 61 -58.92 20.34 -79.47
C ALA A 61 -59.16 19.61 -80.80
N LYS A 62 -59.02 18.27 -80.81
CA LYS A 62 -59.26 17.46 -82.03
C LYS A 62 -60.73 17.37 -82.44
N VAL A 63 -61.65 17.29 -81.48
CA VAL A 63 -63.09 17.36 -81.78
C VAL A 63 -63.47 18.75 -82.30
N ASP A 64 -62.92 19.82 -81.73
CA ASP A 64 -63.17 21.18 -82.22
C ASP A 64 -62.63 21.39 -83.64
N GLU A 65 -61.42 20.91 -83.91
CA GLU A 65 -60.83 20.92 -85.26
C GLU A 65 -61.73 20.20 -86.27
N ALA A 66 -62.23 19.00 -85.92
CA ALA A 66 -63.19 18.27 -86.74
C ALA A 66 -64.49 19.06 -86.96
N ARG A 67 -65.05 19.65 -85.90
CA ARG A 67 -66.28 20.44 -85.95
C ARG A 67 -66.13 21.66 -86.85
N VAL A 68 -65.07 22.44 -86.69
CA VAL A 68 -64.84 23.66 -87.50
C VAL A 68 -64.68 23.30 -88.98
N ALA A 69 -63.92 22.25 -89.29
CA ALA A 69 -63.78 21.78 -90.66
C ALA A 69 -65.11 21.28 -91.25
N LEU A 70 -65.94 20.59 -90.46
CA LEU A 70 -67.25 20.11 -90.89
C LEU A 70 -68.26 21.24 -91.14
N LEU A 71 -68.26 22.25 -90.26
CA LEU A 71 -69.06 23.46 -90.44
C LEU A 71 -68.59 24.26 -91.67
N SER A 72 -67.29 24.35 -91.89
CA SER A 72 -66.72 24.98 -93.09
C SER A 72 -67.13 24.23 -94.36
N ALA A 73 -67.12 22.89 -94.33
CA ALA A 73 -67.60 22.10 -95.46
C ALA A 73 -69.08 22.33 -95.74
N SER A 74 -69.91 22.40 -94.69
CA SER A 74 -71.34 22.71 -94.81
C SER A 74 -71.59 24.10 -95.40
N ASP A 75 -70.85 25.12 -94.97
CA ASP A 75 -70.96 26.49 -95.51
C ASP A 75 -70.51 26.57 -96.98
N LEU A 76 -69.34 25.99 -97.29
CA LEU A 76 -68.82 25.93 -98.66
C LEU A 76 -69.76 25.19 -99.59
N LEU A 77 -70.33 24.07 -99.13
CA LEU A 77 -71.32 23.30 -99.88
C LEU A 77 -72.62 24.09 -100.07
N ASN A 78 -73.09 24.80 -99.05
CA ASN A 78 -74.28 25.64 -99.15
C ASN A 78 -74.07 26.78 -100.17
N ARG A 79 -72.91 27.43 -100.14
CA ARG A 79 -72.50 28.43 -101.14
C ARG A 79 -72.40 27.81 -102.53
N ALA A 80 -71.80 26.63 -102.67
CA ALA A 80 -71.71 25.91 -103.93
C ALA A 80 -73.10 25.58 -104.50
N GLY A 81 -74.06 25.17 -103.65
CA GLY A 81 -75.46 24.95 -104.05
C GLY A 81 -76.15 26.22 -104.55
N VAL A 82 -75.90 27.37 -103.91
CA VAL A 82 -76.41 28.67 -104.38
C VAL A 82 -75.81 29.05 -105.74
N TYR A 83 -74.48 28.91 -105.91
CA TYR A 83 -73.83 29.16 -107.19
C TYR A 83 -74.27 28.19 -108.28
N PHE A 84 -74.56 26.93 -107.94
CA PHE A 84 -75.10 25.93 -108.88
C PHE A 84 -76.46 26.38 -109.43
N MET A 85 -77.37 26.87 -108.56
CA MET A 85 -78.65 27.43 -108.98
C MET A 85 -78.49 28.72 -109.79
N GLN A 86 -77.54 29.59 -109.41
CA GLN A 86 -77.28 30.84 -110.12
C GLN A 86 -76.67 30.59 -111.51
N ASP A 87 -75.71 29.69 -111.63
CA ASP A 87 -75.10 29.27 -112.90
C ASP A 87 -76.18 28.68 -113.83
N ALA A 88 -77.07 27.82 -113.31
CA ALA A 88 -78.21 27.28 -114.05
C ALA A 88 -79.21 28.35 -114.56
N ALA A 89 -79.36 29.47 -113.83
CA ALA A 89 -80.27 30.55 -114.19
C ALA A 89 -79.62 31.62 -115.11
N THR A 90 -78.30 31.80 -115.06
CA THR A 90 -77.56 32.88 -115.76
C THR A 90 -76.81 32.40 -117.01
N GLY A 91 -76.66 31.09 -117.20
CA GLY A 91 -75.91 30.51 -118.33
C GLY A 91 -74.39 30.56 -118.16
N SER A 92 -73.89 30.96 -116.98
CA SER A 92 -72.51 30.81 -116.55
C SER A 92 -72.26 29.34 -116.17
N ASP A 93 -71.08 28.77 -116.43
CA ASP A 93 -70.74 27.37 -116.09
C ASP A 93 -69.50 27.30 -115.20
N GLY A 94 -69.65 26.64 -114.05
CA GLY A 94 -68.52 26.11 -113.26
C GLY A 94 -68.09 26.94 -112.04
N SER A 95 -68.82 27.99 -111.65
CA SER A 95 -68.46 28.84 -110.50
C SER A 95 -68.52 28.07 -109.16
N TRP A 96 -69.36 27.04 -109.10
CA TRP A 96 -69.56 26.20 -107.92
C TRP A 96 -68.47 25.12 -107.73
N ARG A 97 -67.71 24.75 -108.77
CA ARG A 97 -66.75 23.63 -108.73
C ARG A 97 -65.56 23.86 -107.78
N PRO A 98 -64.91 25.04 -107.75
CA PRO A 98 -63.83 25.29 -106.79
C PRO A 98 -64.30 25.24 -105.33
N LEU A 99 -65.51 25.74 -105.05
CA LEU A 99 -66.14 25.68 -103.72
C LEU A 99 -66.43 24.24 -103.30
N MET A 100 -66.84 23.39 -104.24
CA MET A 100 -67.01 21.96 -104.00
C MET A 100 -65.68 21.27 -103.68
N GLU A 101 -64.61 21.59 -104.41
CA GLU A 101 -63.29 21.01 -104.12
C GLU A 101 -62.79 21.41 -102.73
N GLU A 102 -62.99 22.67 -102.34
CA GLU A 102 -62.70 23.15 -100.98
C GLU A 102 -63.61 22.47 -99.93
N ALA A 103 -64.89 22.24 -100.22
CA ALA A 103 -65.81 21.51 -99.34
C ALA A 103 -65.35 20.06 -99.11
N TYR A 104 -64.92 19.34 -100.16
CA TYR A 104 -64.36 17.99 -100.02
C TYR A 104 -63.05 17.99 -99.22
N ARG A 105 -62.18 18.99 -99.41
CA ARG A 105 -60.95 19.12 -98.59
C ARG A 105 -61.29 19.36 -97.12
N ALA A 106 -62.27 20.22 -96.84
CA ALA A 106 -62.74 20.48 -95.48
C ALA A 106 -63.39 19.23 -94.84
N LEU A 107 -64.15 18.43 -95.61
CA LEU A 107 -64.65 17.12 -95.14
C LEU A 107 -63.51 16.16 -94.82
N ALA A 108 -62.51 16.06 -95.69
CA ALA A 108 -61.35 15.19 -95.47
C ALA A 108 -60.58 15.60 -94.20
N GLN A 109 -60.40 16.92 -93.98
CA GLN A 109 -59.79 17.45 -92.76
C GLN A 109 -60.62 17.12 -91.53
N SER A 110 -61.95 17.30 -91.59
CA SER A 110 -62.87 16.93 -90.51
C SER A 110 -62.73 15.46 -90.14
N LYS A 111 -62.73 14.58 -91.15
CA LYS A 111 -62.61 13.13 -90.98
C LYS A 111 -61.28 12.73 -90.36
N SER A 112 -60.18 13.33 -90.81
CA SER A 112 -58.85 13.09 -90.26
C SER A 112 -58.75 13.51 -88.79
N ALA A 113 -59.24 14.71 -88.43
CA ALA A 113 -59.25 15.18 -87.05
C ALA A 113 -60.15 14.31 -86.16
N TRP A 114 -61.28 13.84 -86.69
CA TRP A 114 -62.21 12.95 -86.00
C TRP A 114 -61.63 11.56 -85.73
N ASP A 115 -60.93 10.97 -86.71
CA ASP A 115 -60.29 9.67 -86.53
C ASP A 115 -59.06 9.78 -85.60
N ALA A 116 -58.32 10.89 -85.66
CA ALA A 116 -57.27 11.19 -84.68
C ALA A 116 -57.82 11.30 -83.25
N TRP A 117 -59.00 11.88 -83.06
CA TRP A 117 -59.69 11.86 -81.77
C TRP A 117 -60.06 10.44 -81.34
N ARG A 118 -60.59 9.60 -82.24
CA ARG A 118 -60.92 8.19 -81.92
C ARG A 118 -59.69 7.36 -81.53
N ASP A 119 -58.55 7.56 -82.19
CA ASP A 119 -57.31 6.87 -81.88
C ASP A 119 -56.78 7.19 -80.48
N MET A 120 -57.12 8.36 -79.93
CA MET A 120 -56.80 8.75 -78.56
C MET A 120 -57.64 8.02 -77.50
N LYS A 121 -58.53 7.09 -77.90
CA LYS A 121 -59.43 6.31 -77.03
C LYS A 121 -60.14 7.20 -76.00
N PRO A 122 -60.94 8.18 -76.47
CA PRO A 122 -61.70 9.04 -75.59
C PRO A 122 -62.71 8.23 -74.79
N GLN A 123 -63.27 8.84 -73.75
CA GLN A 123 -64.39 8.21 -73.05
C GLN A 123 -65.54 7.95 -74.04
N PRO A 124 -66.35 6.90 -73.83
CA PRO A 124 -67.43 6.57 -74.76
C PRO A 124 -68.45 7.70 -74.82
N GLU A 125 -68.47 8.43 -75.94
CA GLU A 125 -69.41 9.50 -76.23
C GLU A 125 -70.26 9.08 -77.46
N PRO A 126 -71.23 8.16 -77.25
CA PRO A 126 -72.00 7.56 -78.34
C PRO A 126 -72.82 8.61 -79.10
N ASP A 127 -73.48 9.53 -78.38
CA ASP A 127 -74.34 10.57 -78.95
C ASP A 127 -73.56 11.55 -79.84
N LEU A 128 -72.37 11.95 -79.39
CA LEU A 128 -71.47 12.81 -80.18
C LEU A 128 -70.97 12.08 -81.44
N THR A 129 -70.66 10.80 -81.31
CA THR A 129 -70.18 9.99 -82.42
C THR A 129 -71.25 9.76 -83.48
N GLU A 130 -72.47 9.47 -83.06
CA GLU A 130 -73.60 9.26 -83.95
C GLU A 130 -74.01 10.57 -84.66
N SER A 131 -74.10 11.68 -83.92
CA SER A 131 -74.45 12.99 -84.51
C SER A 131 -73.40 13.51 -85.49
N TYR A 132 -72.10 13.30 -85.22
CA TYR A 132 -71.03 13.59 -86.19
C TYR A 132 -71.18 12.76 -87.46
N GLN A 133 -71.41 11.45 -87.33
CA GLN A 133 -71.54 10.57 -88.48
C GLN A 133 -72.71 10.97 -89.37
N ARG A 134 -73.88 11.27 -88.77
CA ARG A 134 -75.07 11.74 -89.51
C ARG A 134 -74.82 13.07 -90.21
N PHE A 135 -74.15 14.02 -89.56
CA PHE A 135 -73.84 15.32 -90.17
C PHE A 135 -72.81 15.17 -91.29
N TYR A 136 -71.76 14.39 -91.08
CA TYR A 136 -70.76 14.09 -92.09
C TYR A 136 -71.35 13.36 -93.31
N SER A 137 -72.13 12.30 -93.09
CA SER A 137 -72.77 11.56 -94.19
C SER A 137 -73.80 12.42 -94.92
N GLY A 138 -74.55 13.27 -94.20
CA GLY A 138 -75.52 14.17 -94.81
C GLY A 138 -74.87 15.23 -95.72
N ILE A 139 -73.76 15.84 -95.30
CA ILE A 139 -72.99 16.76 -96.16
C ILE A 139 -72.41 16.00 -97.37
N LEU A 140 -71.86 14.80 -97.15
CA LEU A 140 -71.30 14.00 -98.23
C LEU A 140 -72.38 13.61 -99.27
N GLU A 141 -73.58 13.24 -98.81
CA GLU A 141 -74.71 12.91 -99.67
C GLU A 141 -75.20 14.11 -100.49
N GLN A 142 -75.27 15.30 -99.87
CA GLN A 142 -75.55 16.55 -100.60
C GLN A 142 -74.46 16.88 -101.63
N ALA A 143 -73.19 16.68 -101.27
CA ALA A 143 -72.05 16.96 -102.15
C ALA A 143 -72.00 16.01 -103.35
N ASP A 144 -72.19 14.71 -103.11
CA ASP A 144 -72.20 13.68 -104.15
C ASP A 144 -73.43 13.81 -105.06
N GLY A 145 -74.60 14.17 -104.51
CA GLY A 145 -75.79 14.47 -105.31
C GLY A 145 -75.53 15.61 -106.30
N LEU A 146 -74.97 16.73 -105.83
CA LEU A 146 -74.70 17.90 -106.68
C LEU A 146 -73.67 17.60 -107.79
N MET A 147 -72.68 16.74 -107.53
CA MET A 147 -71.67 16.33 -108.51
C MET A 147 -72.13 15.23 -109.48
N GLN A 148 -72.85 14.21 -109.01
CA GLN A 148 -73.16 13.00 -109.78
C GLN A 148 -74.53 13.05 -110.46
N SER A 149 -75.57 13.55 -109.79
CA SER A 149 -76.92 13.63 -110.39
C SER A 149 -77.12 14.90 -111.21
N GLY A 150 -76.29 15.92 -111.00
CA GLY A 150 -76.44 17.24 -111.65
C GLY A 150 -77.78 17.90 -111.31
N SER A 151 -78.41 17.51 -110.20
CA SER A 151 -79.70 18.02 -109.74
C SER A 151 -79.60 18.55 -108.31
N ILE A 152 -80.34 19.63 -108.03
CA ILE A 152 -80.39 20.27 -106.71
C ILE A 152 -81.36 19.55 -105.74
N ASP A 153 -82.09 18.52 -106.19
CA ASP A 153 -83.15 17.89 -105.40
C ASP A 153 -82.60 17.20 -104.14
N VAL A 154 -81.47 16.49 -104.27
CA VAL A 154 -80.79 15.83 -103.13
C VAL A 154 -80.30 16.86 -102.12
N PHE A 155 -79.88 18.03 -102.60
CA PHE A 155 -79.43 19.12 -101.75
C PHE A 155 -80.54 19.60 -100.79
N PHE A 156 -81.79 19.65 -101.24
CA PHE A 156 -82.93 20.02 -100.38
C PHE A 156 -83.55 18.82 -99.64
N ALA A 157 -83.33 17.59 -100.09
CA ALA A 157 -83.88 16.39 -99.45
C ALA A 157 -83.20 16.04 -98.12
N VAL A 158 -81.90 16.32 -97.98
CA VAL A 158 -81.15 16.01 -96.76
C VAL A 158 -81.29 17.14 -95.74
N PRO A 159 -81.79 16.88 -94.51
CA PRO A 159 -82.00 17.89 -93.48
C PRO A 159 -80.70 18.25 -92.74
N VAL A 160 -79.69 18.73 -93.47
CA VAL A 160 -78.35 19.02 -92.92
C VAL A 160 -78.36 20.04 -91.80
N GLN A 161 -79.29 21.02 -91.81
CA GLN A 161 -79.46 21.97 -90.69
C GLN A 161 -79.87 21.27 -89.38
N ALA A 162 -80.70 20.22 -89.46
CA ALA A 162 -81.09 19.44 -88.29
C ALA A 162 -79.91 18.63 -87.76
N PHE A 163 -79.12 18.00 -88.65
CA PHE A 163 -77.91 17.28 -88.27
C PHE A 163 -76.84 18.22 -87.66
N GLN A 164 -76.68 19.41 -88.21
CA GLN A 164 -75.78 20.44 -87.68
C GLN A 164 -76.20 20.88 -86.27
N THR A 165 -77.49 21.10 -86.05
CA THR A 165 -78.03 21.51 -84.74
C THR A 165 -77.83 20.40 -83.70
N ASP A 166 -78.11 19.15 -84.06
CA ASP A 166 -77.92 17.99 -83.20
C ASP A 166 -76.43 17.79 -82.85
N PHE A 167 -75.54 17.84 -83.85
CA PHE A 167 -74.10 17.75 -83.61
C PHE A 167 -73.57 18.90 -82.75
N ASN A 168 -73.99 20.14 -82.98
CA ASN A 168 -73.60 21.28 -82.15
C ASN A 168 -74.08 21.13 -80.70
N ALA A 169 -75.29 20.60 -80.49
CA ALA A 169 -75.81 20.34 -79.15
C ALA A 169 -75.01 19.25 -78.42
N ASN A 170 -74.68 18.15 -79.10
CA ASN A 170 -73.87 17.07 -78.53
C ASN A 170 -72.42 17.51 -78.31
N TYR A 171 -71.85 18.33 -79.19
CA TYR A 171 -70.53 18.95 -78.99
C TYR A 171 -70.51 19.86 -77.76
N ALA A 172 -71.55 20.67 -77.55
CA ALA A 172 -71.65 21.53 -76.37
C ALA A 172 -71.72 20.70 -75.07
N ARG A 173 -72.43 19.57 -75.08
CA ARG A 173 -72.45 18.63 -73.93
C ARG A 173 -71.08 18.00 -73.69
N PHE A 174 -70.41 17.55 -74.74
CA PHE A 174 -69.05 17.02 -74.66
C PHE A 174 -68.09 18.05 -74.06
N GLN A 175 -68.10 19.29 -74.55
CA GLN A 175 -67.29 20.39 -74.03
C GLN A 175 -67.59 20.65 -72.54
N GLN A 176 -68.86 20.64 -72.13
CA GLN A 176 -69.24 20.82 -70.72
C GLN A 176 -68.76 19.66 -69.84
N ASN A 177 -68.88 18.42 -70.31
CA ASN A 177 -68.42 17.24 -69.58
C ASN A 177 -66.88 17.22 -69.46
N SER A 178 -66.16 17.48 -70.55
CA SER A 178 -64.69 17.63 -70.53
C SER A 178 -64.26 18.75 -69.57
N GLY A 179 -64.96 19.89 -69.56
CA GLY A 179 -64.72 20.99 -68.63
C GLY A 179 -64.88 20.59 -67.16
N ARG A 180 -65.94 19.85 -66.82
CA ARG A 180 -66.15 19.33 -65.45
C ARG A 180 -65.06 18.37 -65.01
N HIS A 181 -64.57 17.50 -65.91
CA HIS A 181 -63.47 16.59 -65.60
C HIS A 181 -62.15 17.33 -65.36
N ALA A 182 -61.86 18.37 -66.15
CA ALA A 182 -60.70 19.22 -65.94
C ALA A 182 -60.77 19.99 -64.61
N GLU A 183 -61.95 20.51 -64.24
CA GLU A 183 -62.15 21.18 -62.95
C GLU A 183 -62.01 20.23 -61.76
N ALA A 184 -62.59 19.02 -61.85
CA ALA A 184 -62.45 17.99 -60.81
C ALA A 184 -60.99 17.56 -60.62
N GLY A 185 -60.24 17.39 -61.73
CA GLY A 185 -58.79 17.15 -61.69
C GLY A 185 -58.04 18.27 -60.99
N ARG A 186 -58.36 19.54 -61.30
CA ARG A 186 -57.74 20.70 -60.65
C ARG A 186 -58.03 20.77 -59.14
N GLN A 187 -59.26 20.49 -58.71
CA GLN A 187 -59.61 20.43 -57.28
C GLN A 187 -58.88 19.29 -56.54
N GLN A 188 -58.72 18.12 -57.17
CA GLN A 188 -57.95 17.02 -56.61
C GLN A 188 -56.47 17.37 -56.45
N LEU A 189 -55.89 18.15 -57.38
CA LEU A 189 -54.53 18.66 -57.25
C LEU A 189 -54.40 19.62 -56.05
N LEU A 190 -55.29 20.60 -55.95
CA LEU A 190 -55.26 21.60 -54.87
C LEU A 190 -55.40 20.97 -53.48
N THR A 191 -56.34 20.04 -53.31
CA THR A 191 -56.51 19.30 -52.04
C THR A 191 -55.31 18.40 -51.71
N SER A 192 -54.64 17.85 -52.71
CA SER A 192 -53.39 17.10 -52.51
C SER A 192 -52.24 18.01 -52.08
N LEU A 193 -52.14 19.21 -52.63
CA LEU A 193 -51.14 20.22 -52.25
C LEU A 193 -51.36 20.75 -50.82
N GLU A 194 -52.61 21.03 -50.43
CA GLU A 194 -52.94 21.43 -49.05
C GLU A 194 -52.55 20.34 -48.04
N ARG A 195 -52.79 19.07 -48.38
CA ARG A 195 -52.39 17.93 -47.55
C ARG A 195 -50.87 17.83 -47.40
N LEU A 196 -50.13 18.07 -48.48
CA LEU A 196 -48.65 18.12 -48.46
C LEU A 196 -48.14 19.27 -47.58
N GLN A 197 -48.73 20.45 -47.67
CA GLN A 197 -48.36 21.61 -46.85
C GLN A 197 -48.55 21.31 -45.35
N ASN A 198 -49.69 20.74 -44.96
CA ASN A 198 -49.96 20.40 -43.56
C ASN A 198 -49.01 19.32 -43.03
N LEU A 199 -48.67 18.31 -43.84
CA LEU A 199 -47.69 17.30 -43.47
C LEU A 199 -46.28 17.89 -43.29
N PHE A 200 -45.88 18.79 -44.18
CA PHE A 200 -44.59 19.47 -44.12
C PHE A 200 -44.42 20.33 -42.86
N LEU A 201 -45.51 20.87 -42.31
CA LEU A 201 -45.49 21.60 -41.04
C LEU A 201 -45.56 20.68 -39.81
N PHE A 202 -46.31 19.57 -39.88
CA PHE A 202 -46.55 18.70 -38.73
C PHE A 202 -45.34 17.82 -38.38
N ILE A 203 -44.65 17.27 -39.37
CA ILE A 203 -43.48 16.39 -39.17
C ILE A 203 -42.34 17.10 -38.40
N PRO A 204 -41.86 18.31 -38.79
CA PRO A 204 -40.81 18.99 -38.06
C PRO A 204 -41.26 19.41 -36.66
N LEU A 205 -42.54 19.77 -36.47
CA LEU A 205 -43.08 20.08 -35.14
C LEU A 205 -42.98 18.86 -34.21
N VAL A 206 -43.37 17.68 -34.68
CA VAL A 206 -43.27 16.43 -33.91
C VAL A 206 -41.80 16.11 -33.59
N LEU A 207 -40.89 16.30 -34.55
CA LEU A 207 -39.46 16.10 -34.34
C LEU A 207 -38.89 17.03 -33.26
N VAL A 208 -39.28 18.31 -33.26
CA VAL A 208 -38.87 19.28 -32.22
C VAL A 208 -39.37 18.87 -30.85
N VAL A 209 -40.63 18.41 -30.74
CA VAL A 209 -41.20 17.93 -29.48
C VAL A 209 -40.45 16.70 -28.96
N ILE A 210 -40.16 15.73 -29.84
CA ILE A 210 -39.37 14.54 -29.48
C ILE A 210 -37.97 14.96 -29.02
N ALA A 211 -37.28 15.84 -29.76
CA ALA A 211 -35.95 16.33 -29.39
C ALA A 211 -35.95 17.03 -28.03
N PHE A 212 -36.97 17.85 -27.72
CA PHE A 212 -37.11 18.50 -26.43
C PHE A 212 -37.36 17.50 -25.28
N LEU A 213 -38.19 16.48 -25.50
CA LEU A 213 -38.44 15.42 -24.52
C LEU A 213 -37.18 14.59 -24.26
N VAL A 214 -36.43 14.24 -25.30
CA VAL A 214 -35.13 13.55 -25.19
C VAL A 214 -34.14 14.40 -24.43
N TRP A 215 -33.97 15.67 -24.78
CA TRP A 215 -33.08 16.61 -24.08
C TRP A 215 -33.43 16.69 -22.60
N ARG A 216 -34.72 16.91 -22.28
CA ARG A 216 -35.20 17.03 -20.91
C ARG A 216 -35.02 15.74 -20.12
N SER A 217 -35.20 14.58 -20.74
CA SER A 217 -34.93 13.28 -20.14
C SER A 217 -33.43 13.05 -19.91
N MET A 218 -32.59 13.28 -20.92
CA MET A 218 -31.14 13.12 -20.78
C MET A 218 -30.56 14.03 -19.70
N SER A 219 -31.00 15.29 -19.67
CA SER A 219 -30.58 16.28 -18.67
C SER A 219 -30.94 15.85 -17.25
N ARG A 220 -32.19 15.43 -17.01
CA ARG A 220 -32.66 15.08 -15.67
C ARG A 220 -32.12 13.74 -15.16
N TRP A 221 -32.01 12.75 -16.04
CA TRP A 221 -31.77 11.37 -15.64
C TRP A 221 -30.29 10.98 -15.74
N VAL A 222 -29.49 11.64 -16.58
CA VAL A 222 -28.06 11.34 -16.76
C VAL A 222 -27.17 12.51 -16.31
N ILE A 223 -27.36 13.71 -16.86
CA ILE A 223 -26.43 14.83 -16.65
C ILE A 223 -26.47 15.33 -15.19
N MET A 224 -27.65 15.57 -14.64
CA MET A 224 -27.79 16.07 -13.27
C MET A 224 -27.20 15.10 -12.21
N PRO A 225 -27.48 13.79 -12.24
CA PRO A 225 -26.85 12.86 -11.31
C PRO A 225 -25.34 12.69 -11.51
N LEU A 226 -24.83 12.74 -12.75
CA LEU A 226 -23.38 12.74 -12.99
C LEU A 226 -22.70 13.97 -12.39
N ARG A 227 -23.30 15.17 -12.51
CA ARG A 227 -22.77 16.38 -11.86
C ARG A 227 -22.68 16.23 -10.35
N ARG A 228 -23.70 15.66 -9.70
CA ARG A 228 -23.66 15.38 -8.26
C ARG A 228 -22.54 14.40 -7.87
N LEU A 229 -22.26 13.41 -8.71
CA LEU A 229 -21.14 12.49 -8.47
C LEU A 229 -19.79 13.17 -8.64
N ILE A 230 -19.64 14.06 -9.63
CA ILE A 230 -18.43 14.89 -9.80
C ILE A 230 -18.24 15.79 -8.58
N ASP A 231 -19.28 16.52 -8.16
CA ASP A 231 -19.23 17.37 -6.96
C ASP A 231 -18.84 16.56 -5.71
N HIS A 232 -19.32 15.31 -5.59
CA HIS A 232 -18.94 14.42 -4.49
C HIS A 232 -17.48 13.96 -4.58
N ILE A 233 -16.96 13.69 -5.78
CA ILE A 233 -15.55 13.38 -6.00
C ILE A 233 -14.67 14.58 -5.64
N ASP A 234 -15.08 15.81 -5.95
CA ASP A 234 -14.34 17.02 -5.57
C ASP A 234 -14.27 17.20 -4.04
N ILE A 235 -15.36 16.87 -3.35
CA ILE A 235 -15.41 16.84 -1.87
C ILE A 235 -14.45 15.77 -1.32
N LEU A 236 -14.47 14.56 -1.89
CA LEU A 236 -13.55 13.46 -1.55
C LEU A 236 -12.08 13.85 -1.79
N ALA A 237 -11.78 14.50 -2.92
CA ALA A 237 -10.45 14.97 -3.29
C ALA A 237 -9.95 16.11 -2.39
N ALA A 238 -10.85 16.93 -1.87
CA ALA A 238 -10.53 17.93 -0.85
C ALA A 238 -10.20 17.32 0.53
N GLY A 239 -10.50 16.03 0.73
CA GLY A 239 -10.27 15.30 1.97
C GLY A 239 -11.51 15.18 2.87
N ASP A 240 -12.68 15.65 2.43
CA ASP A 240 -13.91 15.54 3.23
C ASP A 240 -14.59 14.19 2.96
N LEU A 241 -14.30 13.19 3.81
CA LEU A 241 -14.89 11.85 3.76
C LEU A 241 -16.15 11.73 4.61
N SER A 242 -16.58 12.79 5.32
CA SER A 242 -17.67 12.72 6.30
C SER A 242 -19.05 12.77 5.65
N ARG A 243 -19.16 13.19 4.38
CA ARG A 243 -20.44 13.33 3.69
C ARG A 243 -20.94 11.98 3.16
N PRO A 244 -22.22 11.64 3.35
CA PRO A 244 -22.78 10.42 2.78
C PRO A 244 -22.78 10.47 1.26
N ALA A 245 -22.55 9.33 0.61
CA ALA A 245 -22.61 9.23 -0.84
C ALA A 245 -24.00 9.69 -1.36
N PRO A 246 -24.05 10.50 -2.45
CA PRO A 246 -25.30 11.05 -2.95
C PRO A 246 -26.23 9.92 -3.41
N GLN A 247 -27.48 9.94 -2.94
CA GLN A 247 -28.50 9.00 -3.42
C GLN A 247 -28.87 9.35 -4.87
N VAL A 248 -28.47 8.48 -5.78
CA VAL A 248 -28.78 8.61 -7.21
C VAL A 248 -29.96 7.71 -7.56
N SER A 249 -30.90 8.20 -8.37
CA SER A 249 -32.08 7.42 -8.74
C SER A 249 -31.68 6.21 -9.60
N GLN A 250 -32.31 5.06 -9.34
CA GLN A 250 -31.99 3.75 -9.95
C GLN A 250 -32.30 3.63 -11.45
N PHE A 251 -32.61 4.72 -12.14
CA PHE A 251 -33.14 4.64 -13.49
C PHE A 251 -32.08 4.32 -14.55
N ASN A 252 -30.85 4.78 -14.34
CA ASN A 252 -29.69 4.46 -15.18
C ASN A 252 -28.75 3.53 -14.42
N ARG A 253 -28.53 2.33 -14.98
CA ARG A 253 -27.72 1.28 -14.34
C ARG A 253 -26.27 1.72 -14.18
N GLU A 254 -25.69 2.33 -15.20
CA GLU A 254 -24.29 2.75 -15.25
C GLU A 254 -24.01 3.84 -14.21
N VAL A 255 -24.91 4.81 -14.06
CA VAL A 255 -24.79 5.88 -13.05
C VAL A 255 -24.93 5.31 -11.63
N THR A 256 -25.87 4.38 -11.42
CA THR A 256 -26.04 3.70 -10.12
C THR A 256 -24.81 2.87 -9.76
N GLN A 257 -24.23 2.16 -10.74
CA GLN A 257 -23.01 1.39 -10.56
C GLN A 257 -21.81 2.29 -10.28
N LEU A 258 -21.67 3.42 -10.96
CA LEU A 258 -20.62 4.40 -10.67
C LEU A 258 -20.74 4.94 -9.24
N SER A 259 -21.94 5.31 -8.81
CA SER A 259 -22.19 5.78 -7.45
C SER A 259 -21.83 4.74 -6.38
N SER A 260 -22.15 3.46 -6.59
CA SER A 260 -21.81 2.42 -5.62
C SER A 260 -20.31 2.15 -5.56
N ARG A 261 -19.59 2.24 -6.69
CA ARG A 261 -18.12 2.15 -6.72
C ARG A 261 -17.45 3.33 -6.00
N ILE A 262 -17.96 4.55 -6.19
CA ILE A 262 -17.48 5.73 -5.46
C ILE A 262 -17.73 5.58 -3.95
N ALA A 263 -18.90 5.08 -3.54
CA ALA A 263 -19.19 4.83 -2.13
C ALA A 263 -18.25 3.78 -1.51
N ALA A 264 -17.97 2.69 -2.24
CA ALA A 264 -16.99 1.69 -1.80
C ALA A 264 -15.56 2.27 -1.71
N MET A 265 -15.15 3.12 -2.65
CA MET A 265 -13.88 3.84 -2.60
C MET A 265 -13.79 4.76 -1.38
N GLN A 266 -14.85 5.52 -1.09
CA GLN A 266 -14.94 6.35 0.11
C GLN A 266 -14.80 5.53 1.39
N GLN A 267 -15.50 4.40 1.50
CA GLN A 267 -15.39 3.51 2.67
C GLN A 267 -13.97 2.96 2.83
N GLY A 268 -13.33 2.54 1.73
CA GLY A 268 -11.93 2.10 1.74
C GLY A 268 -10.98 3.20 2.19
N LEU A 269 -11.17 4.44 1.72
CA LEU A 269 -10.39 5.60 2.16
C LEU A 269 -10.61 5.92 3.63
N CYS A 270 -11.84 5.89 4.14
CA CYS A 270 -12.13 6.06 5.57
C CYS A 270 -11.39 5.03 6.41
N ALA A 271 -11.47 3.74 6.03
CA ALA A 271 -10.81 2.66 6.75
C ALA A 271 -9.28 2.83 6.76
N LEU A 272 -8.69 3.22 5.62
CA LEU A 272 -7.25 3.50 5.53
C LEU A 272 -6.83 4.69 6.41
N VAL A 273 -7.56 5.80 6.33
CA VAL A 273 -7.28 7.01 7.15
C VAL A 273 -7.40 6.68 8.64
N GLN A 274 -8.41 5.90 9.04
CA GLN A 274 -8.60 5.49 10.42
C GLN A 274 -7.49 4.54 10.89
N GLN A 275 -7.13 3.54 10.08
CA GLN A 275 -6.03 2.62 10.38
C GLN A 275 -4.69 3.36 10.52
N VAL A 276 -4.41 4.34 9.65
CA VAL A 276 -3.21 5.16 9.76
C VAL A 276 -3.26 6.04 11.01
N ASN A 277 -4.41 6.65 11.35
CA ASN A 277 -4.57 7.45 12.57
C ASN A 277 -4.31 6.62 13.84
N ASP A 278 -4.94 5.44 13.93
CA ASP A 278 -4.77 4.52 15.06
C ASP A 278 -3.32 4.05 15.19
N ALA A 279 -2.69 3.65 14.07
CA ALA A 279 -1.29 3.24 14.03
C ALA A 279 -0.36 4.39 14.43
N THR A 280 -0.64 5.63 14.00
CA THR A 280 0.18 6.80 14.36
C THR A 280 0.01 7.16 15.82
N THR A 281 -1.20 7.08 16.37
CA THR A 281 -1.47 7.32 17.79
C THR A 281 -0.76 6.29 18.67
N ALA A 282 -0.82 5.01 18.30
CA ALA A 282 -0.07 3.95 18.97
C ALA A 282 1.45 4.18 18.87
N MET A 283 1.95 4.59 17.69
CA MET A 283 3.36 4.92 17.48
C MET A 283 3.84 6.05 18.39
N VAL A 284 3.06 7.14 18.53
CA VAL A 284 3.39 8.24 19.46
C VAL A 284 3.43 7.76 20.91
N GLY A 285 2.51 6.88 21.30
CA GLY A 285 2.54 6.23 22.62
C GLY A 285 3.84 5.45 22.85
N ASN A 286 4.21 4.59 21.90
CA ASN A 286 5.44 3.79 21.96
C ASN A 286 6.71 4.65 21.99
N ILE A 287 6.74 5.76 21.25
CA ILE A 287 7.89 6.68 21.25
C ILE A 287 8.05 7.36 22.61
N ASN A 288 6.95 7.74 23.28
CA ASN A 288 7.01 8.29 24.64
C ASN A 288 7.53 7.24 25.65
N GLU A 289 7.07 6.00 25.54
CA GLU A 289 7.59 4.90 26.36
C GLU A 289 9.09 4.67 26.10
N LEU A 290 9.51 4.71 24.83
CA LEU A 290 10.91 4.55 24.45
C LEU A 290 11.78 5.70 24.97
N ALA A 291 11.28 6.94 24.96
CA ALA A 291 11.96 8.07 25.58
C ALA A 291 12.12 7.91 27.10
N GLN A 292 11.10 7.38 27.78
CA GLN A 292 11.16 7.11 29.22
C GLN A 292 12.15 5.97 29.53
N ASN A 293 12.14 4.90 28.73
CA ASN A 293 13.09 3.79 28.83
C ASN A 293 14.52 4.24 28.55
N ASN A 294 14.76 5.09 27.55
CA ASN A 294 16.08 5.67 27.27
C ASN A 294 16.58 6.52 28.43
N LYS A 295 15.70 7.32 29.07
CA LYS A 295 16.07 8.10 30.26
C LYS A 295 16.48 7.17 31.41
N GLN A 296 15.77 6.07 31.61
CA GLN A 296 16.12 5.08 32.64
C GLN A 296 17.44 4.37 32.32
N LEU A 297 17.67 3.99 31.06
CA LEU A 297 18.94 3.40 30.60
C LEU A 297 20.11 4.37 30.80
N TYR A 298 19.91 5.66 30.51
CA TYR A 298 20.92 6.68 30.77
C TYR A 298 21.28 6.75 32.26
N GLN A 299 20.28 6.79 33.14
CA GLN A 299 20.49 6.77 34.59
C GLN A 299 21.21 5.51 35.06
N GLN A 300 20.84 4.35 34.52
CA GLN A 300 21.46 3.07 34.84
C GLN A 300 22.91 3.01 34.35
N SER A 301 23.19 3.48 33.13
CA SER A 301 24.54 3.57 32.56
C SER A 301 25.42 4.51 33.38
N ALA A 302 24.90 5.68 33.79
CA ALA A 302 25.61 6.61 34.66
C ALA A 302 25.96 5.98 36.01
N LYS A 303 24.99 5.32 36.66
CA LYS A 303 25.23 4.60 37.92
C LYS A 303 26.25 3.47 37.74
N GLN A 304 26.15 2.70 36.66
CA GLN A 304 27.10 1.62 36.37
C GLN A 304 28.52 2.16 36.16
N SER A 305 28.67 3.31 35.51
CA SER A 305 29.97 3.97 35.37
C SER A 305 30.56 4.41 36.71
N GLU A 306 29.73 4.90 37.63
CA GLU A 306 30.14 5.28 38.99
C GLU A 306 30.60 4.05 39.79
N GLU A 307 29.80 2.97 39.76
CA GLU A 307 30.14 1.69 40.39
C GLU A 307 31.45 1.11 39.82
N LEU A 308 31.63 1.12 38.50
CA LEU A 308 32.88 0.66 37.86
C LEU A 308 34.09 1.52 38.28
N SER A 309 33.90 2.83 38.43
CA SER A 309 34.95 3.72 38.94
C SER A 309 35.33 3.36 40.38
N SER A 310 34.33 3.11 41.23
CA SER A 310 34.54 2.67 42.62
C SER A 310 35.30 1.33 42.68
N VAL A 311 34.85 0.33 41.91
CA VAL A 311 35.52 -0.98 41.83
C VAL A 311 36.95 -0.84 41.33
N THR A 312 37.20 0.02 40.34
CA THR A 312 38.57 0.30 39.85
C THR A 312 39.45 0.88 40.95
N SER A 313 38.93 1.82 41.74
CA SER A 313 39.65 2.37 42.91
C SER A 313 39.94 1.30 43.96
N HIS A 314 38.98 0.41 44.24
CA HIS A 314 39.16 -0.70 45.17
C HIS A 314 40.20 -1.71 44.68
N ILE A 315 40.27 -1.96 43.37
CA ILE A 315 41.32 -2.80 42.79
C ILE A 315 42.70 -2.15 42.94
N SER A 316 42.82 -0.85 42.69
CA SER A 316 44.10 -0.15 42.89
C SER A 316 44.57 -0.22 44.35
N LEU A 317 43.64 -0.12 45.31
CA LEU A 317 43.95 -0.36 46.72
C LEU A 317 44.35 -1.82 47.01
N LEU A 318 43.67 -2.80 46.42
CA LEU A 318 44.05 -4.21 46.54
C LEU A 318 45.44 -4.50 45.95
N GLU A 319 45.78 -3.87 44.83
CA GLU A 319 47.10 -3.98 44.20
C GLU A 319 48.20 -3.46 45.15
N MET A 320 48.00 -2.31 45.79
CA MET A 320 48.89 -1.82 46.86
C MET A 320 49.00 -2.80 48.02
N HIS A 321 47.89 -3.36 48.51
CA HIS A 321 47.93 -4.32 49.62
C HIS A 321 48.64 -5.64 49.27
N VAL A 322 48.55 -6.08 48.02
CA VAL A 322 49.28 -7.26 47.53
C VAL A 322 50.77 -6.98 47.46
N GLU A 323 51.18 -5.80 46.98
CA GLU A 323 52.58 -5.36 46.98
C GLU A 323 53.14 -5.28 48.41
N ASP A 324 52.41 -4.63 49.33
CA ASP A 324 52.77 -4.54 50.74
C ASP A 324 52.92 -5.93 51.38
N ASN A 325 51.97 -6.85 51.13
CA ASN A 325 52.02 -8.21 51.65
C ASN A 325 53.24 -8.99 51.13
N SER A 326 53.62 -8.80 49.87
CA SER A 326 54.83 -9.40 49.30
C SER A 326 56.07 -8.89 50.03
N GLY A 327 56.17 -7.57 50.22
CA GLY A 327 57.25 -6.94 50.98
C GLY A 327 57.31 -7.41 52.44
N PHE A 328 56.16 -7.54 53.11
CA PHE A 328 56.09 -8.06 54.48
C PHE A 328 56.49 -9.53 54.57
N ALA A 329 56.09 -10.37 53.61
CA ALA A 329 56.48 -11.77 53.59
C ALA A 329 58.00 -11.92 53.40
N GLU A 330 58.59 -11.13 52.50
CA GLU A 330 60.04 -11.12 52.28
C GLU A 330 60.81 -10.61 53.49
N LEU A 331 60.37 -9.52 54.11
CA LEU A 331 60.96 -8.99 55.35
C LEU A 331 60.85 -10.02 56.50
N ALA A 332 59.69 -10.66 56.66
CA ALA A 332 59.50 -11.69 57.68
C ALA A 332 60.41 -12.90 57.42
N ASN A 333 60.63 -13.28 56.16
CA ASN A 333 61.51 -14.38 55.81
C ASN A 333 62.98 -14.05 56.15
N GLN A 334 63.42 -12.83 55.85
CA GLN A 334 64.74 -12.34 56.27
C GLN A 334 64.91 -12.36 57.80
N ARG A 335 63.87 -11.98 58.55
CA ARG A 335 63.87 -12.05 60.03
C ARG A 335 63.89 -13.47 60.55
N ALA A 336 63.17 -14.40 59.92
CA ALA A 336 63.19 -15.81 60.24
C ALA A 336 64.60 -16.40 60.03
N VAL A 337 65.26 -16.09 58.90
CA VAL A 337 66.66 -16.50 58.65
C VAL A 337 67.60 -15.95 59.73
N GLN A 338 67.49 -14.67 60.09
CA GLN A 338 68.29 -14.09 61.18
C GLN A 338 68.04 -14.80 62.52
N ALA A 339 66.80 -15.11 62.86
CA ALA A 339 66.46 -15.83 64.09
C ALA A 339 67.05 -17.25 64.11
N ARG A 340 67.01 -17.96 62.98
CA ARG A 340 67.63 -19.27 62.79
C ARG A 340 69.14 -19.20 63.01
N ASP A 341 69.82 -18.21 62.45
CA ASP A 341 71.27 -18.04 62.61
C ASP A 341 71.66 -17.80 64.07
N VAL A 342 70.87 -16.99 64.79
CA VAL A 342 71.06 -16.76 66.23
C VAL A 342 70.84 -18.04 67.03
N ALA A 343 69.77 -18.80 66.74
CA ALA A 343 69.49 -20.07 67.40
C ALA A 343 70.60 -21.12 67.15
N ALA A 344 71.10 -21.22 65.91
CA ALA A 344 72.24 -22.08 65.56
C ALA A 344 73.57 -21.62 66.20
N GLY A 345 73.71 -20.33 66.49
CA GLY A 345 74.80 -19.82 67.34
C GLY A 345 74.66 -20.27 68.80
N GLY A 346 73.43 -20.23 69.33
CA GLY A 346 73.09 -20.72 70.67
C GLY A 346 73.38 -22.21 70.85
N ASP A 347 73.00 -23.03 69.87
CA ASP A 347 73.26 -24.48 69.82
C ASP A 347 74.78 -24.80 69.94
N ARG A 348 75.60 -24.11 69.14
CA ARG A 348 77.08 -24.21 69.21
C ARG A 348 77.64 -23.80 70.58
N MET A 349 77.07 -22.78 71.20
CA MET A 349 77.45 -22.35 72.55
C MET A 349 77.10 -23.42 73.59
N MET A 350 75.91 -24.03 73.50
CA MET A 350 75.49 -25.10 74.40
C MET A 350 76.37 -26.34 74.27
N ALA A 351 76.77 -26.73 73.06
CA ALA A 351 77.74 -27.80 72.85
C ALA A 351 79.09 -27.53 73.56
N THR A 352 79.53 -26.26 73.58
CA THR A 352 80.74 -25.82 74.27
C THR A 352 80.57 -25.86 75.80
N VAL A 353 79.42 -25.41 76.31
CA VAL A 353 79.08 -25.47 77.74
C VAL A 353 79.01 -26.91 78.23
N ASN A 354 78.37 -27.79 77.46
CA ASN A 354 78.26 -29.21 77.78
C ASN A 354 79.64 -29.88 77.90
N THR A 355 80.54 -29.61 76.93
CA THR A 355 81.93 -30.07 76.96
C THR A 355 82.67 -29.55 78.21
N SER A 356 82.46 -28.29 78.56
CA SER A 356 83.08 -27.67 79.74
C SER A 356 82.58 -28.29 81.05
N MET A 357 81.27 -28.53 81.17
CA MET A 357 80.69 -29.20 82.34
C MET A 357 81.24 -30.62 82.50
N GLN A 358 81.34 -31.38 81.40
CA GLN A 358 81.94 -32.71 81.41
C GLN A 358 83.40 -32.68 81.92
N ALA A 359 84.19 -31.70 81.48
CA ALA A 359 85.55 -31.51 81.96
C ALA A 359 85.61 -31.17 83.47
N ILE A 360 84.67 -30.36 83.99
CA ILE A 360 84.60 -30.05 85.42
C ILE A 360 84.22 -31.29 86.24
N VAL A 361 83.29 -32.13 85.76
CA VAL A 361 82.95 -33.41 86.41
C VAL A 361 84.18 -34.31 86.52
N THR A 362 84.94 -34.45 85.43
CA THR A 362 86.19 -35.24 85.42
C THR A 362 87.21 -34.69 86.43
N ARG A 363 87.49 -33.38 86.41
CA ARG A 363 88.42 -32.73 87.35
C ARG A 363 87.97 -32.85 88.81
N SER A 364 86.67 -32.75 89.07
CA SER A 364 86.10 -32.90 90.42
C SER A 364 86.20 -34.35 90.92
N SER A 365 86.11 -35.34 90.03
CA SER A 365 86.36 -36.76 90.34
C SER A 365 87.82 -37.00 90.74
N GLU A 366 88.76 -36.42 90.00
CA GLU A 366 90.20 -36.48 90.33
C GLU A 366 90.49 -35.85 91.70
N MET A 367 89.93 -34.65 91.97
CA MET A 367 90.03 -34.00 93.28
C MET A 367 89.51 -34.89 94.41
N ARG A 368 88.37 -35.56 94.19
CA ARG A 368 87.81 -36.52 95.16
C ARG A 368 88.83 -37.64 95.46
N GLY A 369 89.44 -38.21 94.42
CA GLY A 369 90.49 -39.22 94.57
C GLY A 369 91.68 -38.74 95.41
N ILE A 370 92.16 -37.51 95.16
CA ILE A 370 93.24 -36.88 95.93
C ILE A 370 92.83 -36.68 97.39
N THR A 371 91.62 -36.16 97.63
CA THR A 371 91.15 -35.95 99.01
C THR A 371 91.02 -37.27 99.78
N THR A 372 90.51 -38.34 99.16
CA THR A 372 90.47 -39.67 99.79
C THR A 372 91.88 -40.17 100.13
N LEU A 373 92.87 -39.93 99.27
CA LEU A 373 94.26 -40.27 99.56
C LEU A 373 94.81 -39.47 100.76
N ILE A 374 94.54 -38.16 100.83
CA ILE A 374 94.96 -37.32 101.95
C ILE A 374 94.30 -37.75 103.27
N ASP A 375 93.01 -38.11 103.26
CA ASP A 375 92.31 -38.61 104.44
C ASP A 375 92.92 -39.93 104.94
N ASN A 376 93.23 -40.83 104.01
CA ASN A 376 93.95 -42.07 104.32
C ASN A 376 95.35 -41.81 104.91
N ILE A 377 96.11 -40.86 104.37
CA ILE A 377 97.43 -40.47 104.91
C ILE A 377 97.26 -39.86 106.30
N ALA A 378 96.27 -38.98 106.51
CA ALA A 378 95.99 -38.37 107.80
C ALA A 378 95.59 -39.42 108.84
N PHE A 379 94.76 -40.40 108.47
CA PHE A 379 94.40 -41.52 109.34
C PHE A 379 95.64 -42.36 109.69
N GLN A 380 96.44 -42.76 108.71
CA GLN A 380 97.70 -43.49 108.94
C GLN A 380 98.67 -42.72 109.84
N THR A 381 98.78 -41.40 109.64
CA THR A 381 99.63 -40.51 110.45
C THR A 381 99.11 -40.41 111.89
N ASN A 382 97.79 -40.36 112.09
CA ASN A 382 97.18 -40.37 113.42
C ASN A 382 97.41 -41.71 114.15
N ILE A 383 97.37 -42.85 113.43
CA ILE A 383 97.72 -44.17 114.00
C ILE A 383 99.21 -44.24 114.37
N LEU A 384 100.10 -43.78 113.48
CA LEU A 384 101.54 -43.69 113.75
C LEU A 384 101.85 -42.81 114.97
N ALA A 385 101.19 -41.66 115.06
CA ALA A 385 101.32 -40.73 116.18
C ALA A 385 100.80 -41.33 117.50
N LEU A 386 99.69 -42.07 117.46
CA LEU A 386 99.17 -42.79 118.61
C LEU A 386 100.15 -43.88 119.08
N ASN A 387 100.68 -44.68 118.14
CA ASN A 387 101.67 -45.71 118.43
C ASN A 387 102.95 -45.10 119.04
N ALA A 388 103.43 -43.98 118.49
CA ALA A 388 104.57 -43.25 119.04
C ALA A 388 104.30 -42.66 120.43
N ALA A 389 103.08 -42.17 120.70
CA ALA A 389 102.68 -41.69 122.02
C ALA A 389 102.62 -42.82 123.06
N ILE A 390 102.17 -44.01 122.66
CA ILE A 390 102.17 -45.23 123.50
C ILE A 390 103.62 -45.64 123.83
N GLU A 391 104.50 -45.69 122.83
CA GLU A 391 105.91 -46.07 123.02
C GLU A 391 106.66 -45.05 123.89
N ALA A 392 106.38 -43.75 123.69
CA ALA A 392 106.94 -42.68 124.50
C ALA A 392 106.45 -42.73 125.97
N ALA A 393 105.22 -43.19 126.21
CA ALA A 393 104.73 -43.46 127.57
C ALA A 393 105.42 -44.68 128.21
N HIS A 394 105.77 -45.69 127.40
CA HIS A 394 106.53 -46.87 127.83
C HIS A 394 107.96 -46.53 128.27
N ALA A 395 108.59 -45.53 127.64
CA ALA A 395 109.95 -45.07 127.95
C ALA A 395 110.08 -44.16 129.21
N GLY A 396 108.98 -43.87 129.92
CA GLY A 396 108.99 -43.11 131.18
C GLY A 396 109.48 -41.65 131.04
N GLU A 397 110.30 -41.16 131.98
CA GLU A 397 110.78 -39.76 131.99
C GLU A 397 111.62 -39.39 130.76
N GLN A 398 112.33 -40.35 130.14
CA GLN A 398 113.13 -40.11 128.93
C GLN A 398 112.27 -39.89 127.67
N GLY A 399 111.00 -40.33 127.70
CA GLY A 399 110.06 -40.23 126.57
C GLY A 399 109.19 -38.98 126.57
N ARG A 400 109.22 -38.13 127.61
CA ARG A 400 108.28 -36.99 127.76
C ARG A 400 108.29 -36.01 126.58
N GLY A 401 109.47 -35.67 126.05
CA GLY A 401 109.60 -34.80 124.87
C GLY A 401 108.97 -35.41 123.62
N PHE A 402 109.20 -36.71 123.39
CA PHE A 402 108.61 -37.46 122.27
C PHE A 402 107.10 -37.62 122.40
N ALA A 403 106.57 -37.83 123.62
CA ALA A 403 105.14 -37.94 123.86
C ALA A 403 104.39 -36.64 123.51
N VAL A 404 104.96 -35.47 123.78
CA VAL A 404 104.38 -34.17 123.41
C VAL A 404 104.35 -34.01 121.89
N VAL A 405 105.45 -34.31 121.19
CA VAL A 405 105.51 -34.25 119.73
C VAL A 405 104.52 -35.23 119.10
N ALA A 406 104.44 -36.47 119.59
CA ALA A 406 103.51 -37.47 119.09
C ALA A 406 102.03 -37.04 119.29
N LYS A 407 101.70 -36.44 120.43
CA LYS A 407 100.36 -35.88 120.68
C LYS A 407 100.03 -34.73 119.72
N GLU A 408 100.98 -33.84 119.46
CA GLU A 408 100.81 -32.71 118.54
C GLU A 408 100.66 -33.20 117.09
N VAL A 409 101.48 -34.16 116.64
CA VAL A 409 101.36 -34.80 115.32
C VAL A 409 100.00 -35.49 115.17
N GLY A 410 99.51 -36.18 116.21
CA GLY A 410 98.17 -36.79 116.20
C GLY A 410 97.04 -35.76 116.14
N LEU A 411 97.19 -34.61 116.80
CA LEU A 411 96.24 -33.50 116.73
C LEU A 411 96.21 -32.89 115.32
N LEU A 412 97.38 -32.65 114.71
CA LEU A 412 97.49 -32.18 113.33
C LEU A 412 96.89 -33.17 112.34
N ALA A 413 97.15 -34.46 112.52
CA ALA A 413 96.60 -35.51 111.67
C ALA A 413 95.06 -35.57 111.73
N ARG A 414 94.45 -35.49 112.92
CA ARG A 414 92.98 -35.38 113.05
C ARG A 414 92.42 -34.11 112.44
N LYS A 415 93.11 -32.97 112.61
CA LYS A 415 92.74 -31.69 111.99
C LYS A 415 92.82 -31.76 110.46
N SER A 416 93.82 -32.46 109.92
CA SER A 416 93.97 -32.73 108.48
C SER A 416 92.86 -33.62 107.95
N GLY A 417 92.49 -34.69 108.66
CA GLY A 417 91.35 -35.56 108.32
C GLY A 417 90.03 -34.78 108.31
N GLN A 418 89.75 -34.00 109.36
CA GLN A 418 88.55 -33.15 109.42
C GLN A 418 88.49 -32.13 108.27
N SER A 419 89.62 -31.49 107.95
CA SER A 419 89.71 -30.54 106.83
C SER A 419 89.45 -31.24 105.49
N THR A 420 89.94 -32.47 105.35
CA THR A 420 89.76 -33.28 104.14
C THR A 420 88.31 -33.72 103.97
N GLN A 421 87.62 -34.10 105.05
CA GLN A 421 86.18 -34.38 105.03
C GLN A 421 85.37 -33.14 104.62
N ASN A 422 85.72 -31.95 105.14
CA ASN A 422 85.08 -30.70 104.72
C ASN A 422 85.27 -30.43 103.21
N ILE A 423 86.47 -30.69 102.67
CA ILE A 423 86.73 -30.57 101.22
C ILE A 423 85.92 -31.61 100.43
N GLN A 424 85.82 -32.86 100.88
CA GLN A 424 84.97 -33.88 100.25
C GLN A 424 83.50 -33.44 100.20
N THR A 425 82.98 -32.85 101.28
CA THR A 425 81.62 -32.29 101.30
C THR A 425 81.46 -31.18 100.27
N LEU A 426 82.41 -30.24 100.16
CA LEU A 426 82.39 -29.18 99.14
C LEU A 426 82.46 -29.72 97.71
N ILE A 427 83.29 -30.74 97.45
CA ILE A 427 83.37 -31.41 96.14
C ILE A 427 82.03 -32.09 95.82
N LYS A 428 81.40 -32.76 96.80
CA LYS A 428 80.09 -33.39 96.63
C LYS A 428 79.00 -32.37 96.29
N HIS A 429 78.95 -31.25 97.00
CA HIS A 429 78.02 -30.15 96.70
C HIS A 429 78.27 -29.55 95.31
N SER A 430 79.54 -29.36 94.93
CA SER A 430 79.90 -28.83 93.61
C SER A 430 79.43 -29.76 92.48
N LEU A 431 79.62 -31.07 92.65
CA LEU A 431 79.15 -32.08 91.70
C LEU A 431 77.63 -32.11 91.57
N GLN A 432 76.89 -32.00 92.68
CA GLN A 432 75.44 -31.89 92.64
C GLN A 432 74.99 -30.65 91.87
N GLY A 433 75.62 -29.49 92.12
CA GLY A 433 75.32 -28.26 91.37
C GLY A 433 75.65 -28.36 89.88
N ILE A 434 76.68 -29.12 89.50
CA ILE A 434 77.02 -29.39 88.10
C ILE A 434 75.98 -30.33 87.45
N GLU A 435 75.51 -31.35 88.16
CA GLU A 435 74.47 -32.27 87.68
C GLU A 435 73.13 -31.54 87.44
N GLU A 436 72.73 -30.68 88.37
CA GLU A 436 71.57 -29.78 88.19
C GLU A 436 71.77 -28.84 86.98
N GLY A 437 72.98 -28.29 86.82
CA GLY A 437 73.35 -27.47 85.67
C GLY A 437 73.30 -28.23 84.34
N PHE A 438 73.72 -29.50 84.32
CA PHE A 438 73.68 -30.36 83.14
C PHE A 438 72.24 -30.63 82.69
N HIS A 439 71.32 -30.89 83.63
CA HIS A 439 69.90 -31.03 83.32
C HIS A 439 69.29 -29.75 82.75
N ALA A 440 69.65 -28.58 83.30
CA ALA A 440 69.18 -27.29 82.78
C ALA A 440 69.70 -27.02 81.35
N VAL A 441 70.98 -27.31 81.07
CA VAL A 441 71.58 -27.15 79.74
C VAL A 441 70.93 -28.08 78.71
N ASN A 442 70.70 -29.36 79.05
CA ASN A 442 69.99 -30.29 78.16
C ASN A 442 68.54 -29.87 77.90
N GLY A 443 67.86 -29.29 78.89
CA GLY A 443 66.53 -28.72 78.69
C GLY A 443 66.56 -27.52 77.73
N LEU A 444 67.59 -26.68 77.84
CA LEU A 444 67.78 -25.53 76.97
C LEU A 444 68.13 -25.94 75.52
N ASP A 445 68.95 -26.98 75.35
CA ASP A 445 69.31 -27.56 74.04
C ASP A 445 68.07 -28.03 73.27
N LYS A 446 67.18 -28.78 73.93
CA LYS A 446 65.90 -29.22 73.35
C LYS A 446 65.00 -28.05 72.95
N ASN A 447 64.92 -27.01 73.79
CA ASN A 447 64.14 -25.82 73.49
C ASN A 447 64.71 -25.08 72.26
N LEU A 448 66.04 -24.98 72.13
CA LEU A 448 66.67 -24.37 70.96
C LEU A 448 66.40 -25.16 69.68
N GLN A 449 66.44 -26.50 69.73
CA GLN A 449 66.07 -27.34 68.59
C GLN A 449 64.61 -27.12 68.16
N GLN A 450 63.67 -27.05 69.11
CA GLN A 450 62.27 -26.70 68.81
C GLN A 450 62.13 -25.31 68.19
N VAL A 451 62.89 -24.32 68.66
CA VAL A 451 62.89 -22.97 68.06
C VAL A 451 63.37 -23.02 66.61
N ILE A 452 64.44 -23.76 66.31
CA ILE A 452 64.94 -23.92 64.94
C ILE A 452 63.87 -24.55 64.04
N GLU A 453 63.21 -25.62 64.49
CA GLU A 453 62.13 -26.29 63.74
C GLU A 453 60.95 -25.34 63.48
N LEU A 454 60.52 -24.57 64.49
CA LEU A 454 59.44 -23.58 64.34
C LEU A 454 59.81 -22.48 63.33
N VAL A 455 61.07 -22.04 63.32
CA VAL A 455 61.55 -21.01 62.38
C VAL A 455 61.65 -21.56 60.95
N GLU A 456 62.03 -22.83 60.76
CA GLU A 456 62.00 -23.47 59.43
C GLU A 456 60.58 -23.61 58.89
N ASN A 457 59.63 -24.04 59.73
CA ASN A 457 58.21 -24.08 59.37
C ASN A 457 57.66 -22.69 59.03
N LEU A 458 58.08 -21.66 59.78
CA LEU A 458 57.72 -20.27 59.49
C LEU A 458 58.23 -19.83 58.11
N GLY A 459 59.47 -20.19 57.74
CA GLY A 459 60.03 -19.90 56.41
C GLY A 459 59.23 -20.54 55.28
N ALA A 460 58.82 -21.81 55.44
CA ALA A 460 57.96 -22.50 54.47
C ALA A 460 56.61 -21.80 54.30
N LEU A 461 55.95 -21.42 55.40
CA LEU A 461 54.69 -20.65 55.38
C LEU A 461 54.83 -19.30 54.67
N LEU A 462 55.94 -18.59 54.90
CA LEU A 462 56.20 -17.31 54.25
C LEU A 462 56.44 -17.46 52.74
N ASN A 463 57.06 -18.56 52.31
CA ASN A 463 57.18 -18.90 50.89
C ASN A 463 55.82 -19.19 50.24
N ASP A 464 54.94 -19.91 50.93
CA ASP A 464 53.57 -20.18 50.47
C ASP A 464 52.75 -18.87 50.38
N ILE A 465 52.89 -17.98 51.38
CA ILE A 465 52.27 -16.64 51.34
C ILE A 465 52.77 -15.86 50.13
N SER A 466 54.09 -15.78 49.92
CA SER A 466 54.66 -15.07 48.77
C SER A 466 54.14 -15.60 47.42
N THR A 467 54.06 -16.93 47.29
CA THR A 467 53.50 -17.58 46.10
C THR A 467 52.00 -17.26 45.92
N ALA A 468 51.22 -17.27 47.00
CA ALA A 468 49.81 -16.92 46.97
C ALA A 468 49.60 -15.43 46.61
N THR A 469 50.44 -14.54 47.13
CA THR A 469 50.43 -13.10 46.85
C THR A 469 50.76 -12.82 45.38
N LEU A 470 51.77 -13.49 44.80
CA LEU A 470 52.07 -13.40 43.36
C LEU A 470 50.88 -13.84 42.49
N ASN A 471 50.21 -14.94 42.86
CA ASN A 471 49.02 -15.39 42.15
C ASN A 471 47.85 -14.40 42.29
N GLN A 472 47.67 -13.78 43.46
CA GLN A 472 46.70 -12.69 43.66
C GLN A 472 46.99 -11.50 42.75
N GLY A 473 48.25 -11.05 42.64
CA GLY A 473 48.66 -9.97 41.74
C GLY A 473 48.30 -10.27 40.28
N ASN A 474 48.60 -11.48 39.80
CA ASN A 474 48.22 -11.92 38.46
C ASN A 474 46.70 -11.89 38.22
N ASN A 475 45.92 -12.33 39.21
CA ASN A 475 44.45 -12.29 39.15
C ASN A 475 43.92 -10.86 39.15
N ILE A 476 44.52 -9.96 39.93
CA ILE A 476 44.20 -8.52 39.94
C ILE A 476 44.47 -7.90 38.57
N HIS A 477 45.60 -8.20 37.92
CA HIS A 477 45.86 -7.71 36.55
C HIS A 477 44.83 -8.23 35.53
N GLN A 478 44.39 -9.48 35.65
CA GLN A 478 43.30 -10.00 34.82
C GLN A 478 41.98 -9.27 35.08
N LEU A 479 41.64 -9.03 36.35
CA LEU A 479 40.42 -8.33 36.73
C LEU A 479 40.42 -6.88 36.24
N THR A 480 41.56 -6.20 36.35
CA THR A 480 41.78 -4.84 35.83
C THR A 480 41.53 -4.76 34.32
N ARG A 481 42.05 -5.73 33.55
CA ARG A 481 41.79 -5.80 32.10
C ARG A 481 40.30 -5.98 31.79
N LYS A 482 39.60 -6.84 32.53
CA LYS A 482 38.15 -7.04 32.37
C LYS A 482 37.35 -5.79 32.71
N LEU A 483 37.72 -5.07 33.77
CA LEU A 483 37.08 -3.78 34.09
C LEU A 483 37.29 -2.74 32.99
N HIS A 484 38.45 -2.73 32.34
CA HIS A 484 38.68 -1.80 31.25
C HIS A 484 37.76 -2.06 30.05
N VAL A 485 37.51 -3.35 29.73
CA VAL A 485 36.51 -3.75 28.72
C VAL A 485 35.11 -3.33 29.15
N LEU A 486 34.71 -3.61 30.39
CA LEU A 486 33.39 -3.23 30.92
C LEU A 486 33.17 -1.70 30.89
N ASN A 487 34.20 -0.92 31.17
CA ASN A 487 34.14 0.55 31.06
C ASN A 487 33.96 0.99 29.59
N GLY A 488 34.58 0.28 28.65
CA GLY A 488 34.35 0.48 27.21
C GLY A 488 32.90 0.19 26.81
N GLU A 489 32.34 -0.94 27.25
CA GLU A 489 30.94 -1.31 27.00
C GLU A 489 29.95 -0.33 27.65
N ALA A 490 30.23 0.15 28.86
CA ALA A 490 29.42 1.17 29.54
C ALA A 490 29.39 2.48 28.75
N ARG A 491 30.53 2.93 28.20
CA ARG A 491 30.60 4.10 27.31
C ARG A 491 29.83 3.88 26.02
N GLN A 492 30.03 2.73 25.36
CA GLN A 492 29.29 2.38 24.16
C GLN A 492 27.77 2.35 24.41
N THR A 493 27.34 1.88 25.57
CA THR A 493 25.93 1.92 25.97
C THR A 493 25.42 3.36 26.06
N SER A 494 26.20 4.27 26.61
CA SER A 494 25.86 5.70 26.66
C SER A 494 25.69 6.30 25.26
N ASP A 495 26.61 5.99 24.34
CA ASP A 495 26.54 6.44 22.94
C ASP A 495 25.30 5.89 22.23
N LEU A 496 24.98 4.61 22.45
CA LEU A 496 23.78 3.97 21.89
C LEU A 496 22.50 4.59 22.44
N VAL A 497 22.45 4.92 23.73
CA VAL A 497 21.30 5.59 24.35
C VAL A 497 21.10 6.99 23.77
N ASN A 498 22.18 7.73 23.52
CA ASN A 498 22.11 9.04 22.84
C ASN A 498 21.57 8.89 21.41
N ALA A 499 22.12 7.95 20.62
CA ALA A 499 21.64 7.70 19.26
C ALA A 499 20.17 7.21 19.21
N ALA A 500 19.75 6.41 20.20
CA ALA A 500 18.36 5.98 20.35
C ALA A 500 17.44 7.17 20.70
N SER A 501 17.90 8.10 21.53
CA SER A 501 17.17 9.34 21.84
C SER A 501 16.97 10.20 20.59
N ASP A 502 18.02 10.40 19.78
CA ASP A 502 17.93 11.15 18.53
C ASP A 502 16.96 10.50 17.52
N SER A 503 17.05 9.18 17.38
CA SER A 503 16.13 8.40 16.53
C SER A 503 14.68 8.53 17.02
N SER A 504 14.45 8.54 18.33
CA SER A 504 13.13 8.73 18.93
C SER A 504 12.55 10.10 18.62
N LEU A 505 13.37 11.15 18.68
CA LEU A 505 12.97 12.52 18.34
C LEU A 505 12.59 12.64 16.87
N GLN A 506 13.36 11.98 15.98
CA GLN A 506 13.03 11.93 14.56
C GLN A 506 11.71 11.22 14.30
N LEU A 507 11.52 10.02 14.88
CA LEU A 507 10.26 9.28 14.79
C LEU A 507 9.08 10.11 15.33
N HIS A 508 9.27 10.82 16.44
CA HIS A 508 8.25 11.70 17.01
C HIS A 508 7.87 12.83 16.02
N HIS A 509 8.85 13.39 15.31
CA HIS A 509 8.60 14.40 14.29
C HIS A 509 7.84 13.83 13.09
N GLU A 510 8.28 12.68 12.57
CA GLU A 510 7.64 11.98 11.44
C GLU A 510 6.19 11.57 11.77
N SER A 511 5.94 11.04 12.98
CA SER A 511 4.58 10.72 13.43
C SER A 511 3.69 11.97 13.51
N ARG A 512 4.21 13.12 13.97
CA ARG A 512 3.45 14.38 13.94
C ARG A 512 3.12 14.83 12.52
N GLN A 513 4.07 14.72 11.59
CA GLN A 513 3.81 15.06 10.18
C GLN A 513 2.74 14.15 9.59
N LEU A 514 2.78 12.85 9.90
CA LEU A 514 1.77 11.88 9.48
C LEU A 514 0.39 12.21 10.07
N MET A 515 0.32 12.54 11.38
CA MET A 515 -0.92 13.01 12.00
C MET A 515 -1.48 14.26 11.32
N GLN A 516 -0.63 15.24 11.00
CA GLN A 516 -1.06 16.46 10.30
C GLN A 516 -1.58 16.16 8.88
N ALA A 517 -0.91 15.25 8.16
CA ALA A 517 -1.35 14.82 6.83
C ALA A 517 -2.70 14.09 6.87
N VAL A 518 -2.90 13.23 7.87
CA VAL A 518 -4.14 12.47 8.10
C VAL A 518 -5.25 13.38 8.61
N ALA A 519 -4.94 14.38 9.44
CA ALA A 519 -5.91 15.35 9.97
C ALA A 519 -6.54 16.25 8.90
N ARG A 520 -5.94 16.33 7.70
CA ARG A 520 -6.57 16.96 6.53
C ARG A 520 -7.84 16.21 6.10
N PHE A 521 -7.91 14.90 6.36
CA PHE A 521 -9.07 14.09 6.07
C PHE A 521 -10.12 14.20 7.17
N ARG A 522 -11.34 14.60 6.83
CA ARG A 522 -12.47 14.62 7.76
C ARG A 522 -13.23 13.31 7.68
N LEU A 523 -13.24 12.55 8.77
CA LEU A 523 -14.00 11.30 8.88
C LEU A 523 -15.45 11.58 9.30
N PRO A 524 -16.39 10.69 8.95
CA PRO A 524 -17.75 10.73 9.49
C PRO A 524 -17.72 10.62 11.02
N ALA A 525 -18.56 11.42 11.68
CA ALA A 525 -18.70 11.44 13.14
C ALA A 525 -19.35 10.17 13.69
#